data_AF-H2Z5M9-F1
#
_entry.id   AF-H2Z5M9-F1
#
_cell.length_a   1.000
_cell.length_b   1.000
_cell.length_c   1.000
_cell.angle_alpha   90.00
_cell.angle_beta   90.00
_cell.angle_gamma   90.00
#
_symmetry.space_group_name_H-M   'P 1'
#
loop_
_entity.id
_entity.type
_entity.pdbx_description
1 polymer ?
#
loop_
_entity_poly.entity_id
_entity_poly.type
_entity_poly.pdbx_seq_one_letter_code
_entity_poly.pdbx_strand_id
1 'polypeptide(L)'
;MGAHGSLFAVEDNAIVKIKPSNPKWLFKHAEACGMPFSEVQRCWRRFQILGCNKKGVLSLSSEIWKSEDKFIQQALRQLPWTNKGTLSFQVYLNVCRWFSQSDILIKLTVIYGLINQYKPIDENILQRMLIHIYPEESQDNLQLMAKDFIEKADSKQQGFVDEEDFVNFAKRIPFEEMSLLLNFNIRTIRSTNYQCMNIYIFF
;
A
#
# COMPACT_ATOMS: atom_id res chain seq x y z
N MET A 1 24.72 0.44 6.50
CA MET A 1 23.62 -0.51 6.27
C MET A 1 22.35 0.18 6.73
N GLY A 2 21.63 0.78 5.77
CA GLY A 2 20.66 1.85 6.01
C GLY A 2 19.32 1.35 6.52
N ALA A 3 18.78 2.06 7.50
CA ALA A 3 17.40 1.93 7.93
C ALA A 3 16.48 2.17 6.72
N HIS A 4 15.67 1.17 6.37
CA HIS A 4 14.55 1.38 5.45
C HIS A 4 13.57 2.33 6.16
N GLY A 5 13.68 3.62 5.85
CA GLY A 5 12.71 4.62 6.29
C GLY A 5 11.34 4.27 5.70
N SER A 6 10.30 4.37 6.51
CA SER A 6 8.91 4.21 6.05
C SER A 6 8.64 5.14 4.86
N LEU A 7 8.01 4.60 3.81
CA LEU A 7 7.62 5.38 2.62
C LEU A 7 6.49 6.37 2.92
N PHE A 8 5.80 6.15 4.03
CA PHE A 8 4.77 7.03 4.51
C PHE A 8 5.38 8.10 5.41
N ALA A 9 5.35 9.34 4.94
CA ALA A 9 5.67 10.53 5.73
C ALA A 9 4.51 10.78 6.73
N VAL A 10 4.54 10.08 7.85
CA VAL A 10 3.58 10.27 8.93
C VAL A 10 4.10 11.33 9.88
N GLU A 11 3.45 12.50 9.91
CA GLU A 11 3.72 13.52 10.91
C GLU A 11 3.32 13.01 12.31
N ASP A 12 4.20 13.22 13.30
CA ASP A 12 3.97 12.91 14.71
C ASP A 12 2.99 13.93 15.32
N ASN A 13 1.71 13.85 14.92
CA ASN A 13 0.65 14.63 15.55
C ASN A 13 0.07 13.91 16.78
N ALA A 14 -0.47 14.72 17.69
CA ALA A 14 -0.95 14.39 19.04
C ALA A 14 -1.29 12.91 19.30
N ILE A 15 -0.48 12.23 20.10
CA ILE A 15 -0.70 10.82 20.48
C ILE A 15 -1.95 10.69 21.34
N VAL A 16 -2.94 9.92 20.87
CA VAL A 16 -4.13 9.59 21.66
C VAL A 16 -3.75 8.63 22.79
N LYS A 17 -3.79 9.11 24.05
CA LYS A 17 -3.37 8.35 25.25
C LYS A 17 -4.48 7.52 25.92
N ILE A 18 -5.71 7.58 25.43
CA ILE A 18 -6.83 6.78 25.94
C ILE A 18 -6.83 5.38 25.32
N LYS A 19 -7.39 4.39 26.03
CA LYS A 19 -7.44 2.99 25.58
C LYS A 19 -8.66 2.72 24.67
N PRO A 20 -8.59 1.72 23.76
CA PRO A 20 -9.73 1.36 22.90
C PRO A 20 -11.01 0.97 23.62
N SER A 21 -10.92 0.51 24.87
CA SER A 21 -12.08 0.20 25.71
C SER A 21 -12.90 1.43 26.11
N ASN A 22 -12.35 2.64 25.96
CA ASN A 22 -13.08 3.87 26.24
C ASN A 22 -13.96 4.25 25.02
N PRO A 23 -15.26 4.51 25.20
CA PRO A 23 -16.14 4.88 24.09
C PRO A 23 -15.72 6.18 23.37
N LYS A 24 -14.97 7.07 24.04
CA LYS A 24 -14.44 8.30 23.44
C LYS A 24 -13.16 8.08 22.62
N TRP A 25 -12.60 6.87 22.61
CA TRP A 25 -11.32 6.58 21.95
C TRP A 25 -11.33 6.90 20.46
N LEU A 26 -12.35 6.42 19.74
CA LEU A 26 -12.48 6.67 18.30
C LEU A 26 -12.72 8.15 17.99
N PHE A 27 -13.44 8.87 18.85
CA PHE A 27 -13.66 10.31 18.68
C PHE A 27 -12.34 11.09 18.78
N LYS A 28 -11.47 10.72 19.73
CA LYS A 28 -10.15 11.35 19.84
C LYS A 28 -9.22 11.04 18.66
N HIS A 29 -9.33 9.85 18.07
CA HIS A 29 -8.62 9.55 16.82
C HIS A 29 -9.18 10.33 15.62
N ALA A 30 -10.50 10.52 15.54
CA ALA A 30 -11.11 11.37 14.52
C ALA A 30 -10.62 12.82 14.61
N GLU A 31 -10.58 13.39 15.82
CA GLU A 31 -10.01 14.71 16.08
C GLU A 31 -8.52 14.77 15.71
N ALA A 32 -7.71 13.83 16.22
CA ALA A 32 -6.26 13.85 16.05
C ALA A 32 -5.80 13.62 14.60
N CYS A 33 -6.52 12.77 13.85
CA CYS A 33 -6.21 12.48 12.46
C CYS A 33 -6.96 13.39 11.48
N GLY A 34 -7.85 14.28 11.94
CA GLY A 34 -8.65 15.14 11.06
C GLY A 34 -9.52 14.34 10.08
N MET A 35 -10.02 13.17 10.50
CA MET A 35 -10.81 12.27 9.67
C MET A 35 -12.26 12.24 10.15
N PRO A 36 -13.26 12.10 9.24
CA PRO A 36 -14.64 11.86 9.63
C PRO A 36 -14.77 10.65 10.56
N PHE A 37 -15.58 10.77 11.61
CA PHE A 37 -15.76 9.70 12.59
C PHE A 37 -16.22 8.38 11.95
N SER A 38 -17.07 8.44 10.93
CA SER A 38 -17.54 7.27 10.18
C SER A 38 -16.41 6.55 9.41
N GLU A 39 -15.40 7.28 8.93
CA GLU A 39 -14.22 6.71 8.28
C GLU A 39 -13.30 6.07 9.31
N VAL A 40 -13.07 6.73 10.45
CA VAL A 40 -12.30 6.17 11.58
C VAL A 40 -12.93 4.89 12.10
N GLN A 41 -14.26 4.82 12.21
CA GLN A 41 -14.97 3.60 12.61
C GLN A 41 -14.73 2.44 11.64
N ARG A 42 -14.68 2.71 10.33
CA ARG A 42 -14.44 1.69 9.30
C ARG A 42 -12.99 1.21 9.33
N CYS A 43 -12.04 2.15 9.41
CA CYS A 43 -10.63 1.85 9.60
C CYS A 43 -10.42 1.01 10.86
N TRP A 44 -11.12 1.31 11.96
CA TRP A 44 -11.00 0.51 13.18
C TRP A 44 -11.45 -0.94 12.99
N ARG A 45 -12.62 -1.16 12.37
CA ARG A 45 -13.08 -2.53 12.05
C ARG A 45 -12.07 -3.29 11.20
N ARG A 46 -11.46 -2.65 10.20
CA ARG A 46 -10.42 -3.28 9.38
C ARG A 46 -9.18 -3.59 10.20
N PHE A 47 -8.71 -2.63 11.00
CA PHE A 47 -7.56 -2.80 11.87
C PHE A 47 -7.72 -3.96 12.87
N GLN A 48 -8.96 -4.21 13.33
CA GLN A 48 -9.30 -5.39 14.11
C GLN A 48 -9.18 -6.69 13.30
N ILE A 49 -9.64 -6.71 12.06
CA ILE A 49 -9.50 -7.86 11.14
C ILE A 49 -8.03 -8.18 10.88
N LEU A 50 -7.15 -7.18 10.80
CA LEU A 50 -5.69 -7.36 10.68
C LEU A 50 -5.05 -8.06 11.90
N GLY A 51 -5.79 -8.22 12.99
CA GLY A 51 -5.33 -8.89 14.21
C GLY A 51 -4.71 -7.96 15.24
N CYS A 52 -5.22 -6.72 15.37
CA CYS A 52 -4.76 -5.82 16.42
C CYS A 52 -5.14 -6.34 17.81
N ASN A 53 -4.31 -6.08 18.81
CA ASN A 53 -4.57 -6.48 20.18
C ASN A 53 -5.55 -5.51 20.90
N LYS A 54 -5.92 -5.83 22.14
CA LYS A 54 -6.83 -5.01 22.98
C LYS A 54 -6.33 -3.58 23.26
N LYS A 55 -5.05 -3.28 22.99
CA LYS A 55 -4.46 -1.94 23.12
C LYS A 55 -4.55 -1.12 21.82
N GLY A 56 -5.10 -1.69 20.74
CA GLY A 56 -5.22 -0.99 19.44
C GLY A 56 -3.89 -0.91 18.72
N VAL A 57 -3.12 -2.00 18.76
CA VAL A 57 -1.78 -2.09 18.19
C VAL A 57 -1.64 -3.41 17.42
N LEU A 58 -1.05 -3.34 16.22
CA LEU A 58 -0.55 -4.50 15.49
C LEU A 58 0.89 -4.78 15.90
N SER A 59 1.25 -6.05 16.00
CA SER A 59 2.62 -6.52 16.24
C SER A 59 3.06 -7.46 15.12
N LEU A 60 4.34 -7.81 15.08
CA LEU A 60 4.87 -8.81 14.13
C LEU A 60 4.21 -10.20 14.25
N SER A 61 3.47 -10.44 15.33
CA SER A 61 2.70 -11.66 15.57
C SER A 61 1.21 -11.55 15.18
N SER A 62 0.76 -10.42 14.65
CA SER A 62 -0.63 -10.22 14.22
C SER A 62 -0.96 -11.03 12.95
N GLU A 63 -2.23 -11.39 12.75
CA GLU A 63 -2.63 -12.31 11.67
C GLU A 63 -2.29 -11.84 10.27
N ILE A 64 -2.23 -10.54 10.04
CA ILE A 64 -1.83 -10.00 8.74
C ILE A 64 -0.42 -10.44 8.33
N TRP A 65 0.48 -10.73 9.28
CA TRP A 65 1.82 -11.24 9.01
C TRP A 65 1.84 -12.72 8.60
N LYS A 66 0.73 -13.45 8.74
CA LYS A 66 0.59 -14.84 8.28
C LYS A 66 0.15 -14.94 6.81
N SER A 67 -0.09 -13.81 6.15
CA SER A 67 -0.46 -13.81 4.74
C SER A 67 0.64 -14.44 3.88
N GLU A 68 0.27 -15.35 3.00
CA GLU A 68 1.17 -15.95 2.00
C GLU A 68 1.49 -14.99 0.85
N ASP A 69 0.73 -13.90 0.75
CA ASP A 69 0.90 -12.92 -0.31
C ASP A 69 2.12 -12.03 -0.05
N LYS A 70 3.10 -12.14 -0.95
CA LYS A 70 4.37 -11.41 -0.85
C LYS A 70 4.19 -9.90 -0.98
N PHE A 71 3.22 -9.41 -1.74
CA PHE A 71 2.96 -7.98 -1.89
C PHE A 71 2.42 -7.39 -0.59
N ILE A 72 1.54 -8.12 0.10
CA ILE A 72 1.04 -7.74 1.43
C ILE A 72 2.21 -7.63 2.41
N GLN A 73 3.05 -8.66 2.48
CA GLN A 73 4.22 -8.68 3.36
C GLN A 73 5.19 -7.52 3.06
N GLN A 74 5.37 -7.20 1.78
CA GLN A 74 6.22 -6.11 1.34
C GLN A 74 5.62 -4.75 1.71
N ALA A 75 4.32 -4.54 1.49
CA ALA A 75 3.63 -3.32 1.85
C ALA A 75 3.64 -3.07 3.36
N LEU A 76 3.38 -4.12 4.16
CA LEU A 76 3.46 -4.04 5.62
C LEU A 76 4.83 -3.56 6.08
N ARG A 77 5.92 -4.09 5.51
CA ARG A 77 7.29 -3.69 5.89
C ARG A 77 7.59 -2.21 5.64
N GLN A 78 6.88 -1.56 4.71
CA GLN A 78 7.06 -0.14 4.40
C GLN A 78 6.29 0.80 5.36
N LEU A 79 5.44 0.27 6.22
CA LEU A 79 4.71 1.09 7.21
C LEU A 79 5.64 1.60 8.31
N PRO A 80 5.29 2.71 9.00
CA PRO A 80 6.12 3.25 10.08
C PRO A 80 5.94 2.43 11.37
N TRP A 81 6.63 1.30 11.45
CA TRP A 81 6.71 0.49 12.68
C TRP A 81 7.63 1.15 13.70
N THR A 82 7.28 1.04 14.98
CA THR A 82 8.20 1.44 16.04
C THR A 82 9.39 0.49 16.10
N ASN A 83 10.48 0.90 16.77
CA ASN A 83 11.63 0.03 17.07
C ASN A 83 11.27 -1.27 17.81
N LYS A 84 10.07 -1.33 18.41
CA LYS A 84 9.55 -2.51 19.11
C LYS A 84 8.72 -3.43 18.19
N GLY A 85 8.68 -3.16 16.88
CA GLY A 85 7.91 -3.93 15.90
C GLY A 85 6.41 -3.78 16.08
N THR A 86 5.94 -2.57 16.45
CA THR A 86 4.52 -2.30 16.67
C THR A 86 4.01 -1.17 15.78
N LEU A 87 2.77 -1.29 15.31
CA LEU A 87 2.07 -0.25 14.56
C LEU A 87 0.78 0.12 15.30
N SER A 88 0.63 1.41 15.61
CA SER A 88 -0.55 1.90 16.33
C SER A 88 -1.70 2.18 15.37
N PHE A 89 -2.94 2.15 15.89
CA PHE A 89 -4.10 2.53 15.09
C PHE A 89 -4.01 3.96 14.53
N GLN A 90 -3.37 4.89 15.26
CA GLN A 90 -3.21 6.26 14.78
C GLN A 90 -2.29 6.35 13.57
N VAL A 91 -1.18 5.59 13.59
CA VAL A 91 -0.28 5.48 12.44
C VAL A 91 -1.04 4.91 11.24
N TYR A 92 -1.81 3.84 11.44
CA TYR A 92 -2.67 3.28 10.38
C TYR A 92 -3.64 4.31 9.79
N LEU A 93 -4.31 5.10 10.63
CA LEU A 93 -5.21 6.17 10.18
C LEU A 93 -4.47 7.25 9.37
N ASN A 94 -3.30 7.67 9.83
CA ASN A 94 -2.49 8.66 9.12
C ASN A 94 -2.07 8.16 7.74
N VAL A 95 -1.70 6.87 7.61
CA VAL A 95 -1.40 6.25 6.31
C VAL A 95 -2.65 6.20 5.42
N CYS A 96 -3.81 5.78 5.96
CA CYS A 96 -5.08 5.75 5.21
C CYS A 96 -5.46 7.15 4.71
N ARG A 97 -5.33 8.16 5.58
CA ARG A 97 -5.60 9.56 5.24
C ARG A 97 -4.64 10.07 4.17
N TRP A 98 -3.34 9.83 4.34
CA TRP A 98 -2.32 10.22 3.37
C TRP A 98 -2.68 9.65 2.00
N PHE A 99 -2.97 8.35 1.92
CA PHE A 99 -3.32 7.74 0.64
C PHE A 99 -4.65 8.24 0.07
N SER A 100 -5.63 8.60 0.91
CA SER A 100 -6.87 9.22 0.41
C SER A 100 -6.65 10.64 -0.14
N GLN A 101 -5.64 11.37 0.31
CA GLN A 101 -5.43 12.78 -0.01
C GLN A 101 -4.28 13.03 -0.99
N SER A 102 -3.33 12.10 -1.12
CA SER A 102 -2.16 12.26 -1.96
C SER A 102 -2.49 12.29 -3.45
N ASP A 103 -1.73 13.11 -4.17
CA ASP A 103 -1.74 13.18 -5.63
C ASP A 103 -1.38 11.84 -6.27
N ILE A 104 -1.95 11.61 -7.46
CA ILE A 104 -1.75 10.39 -8.25
C ILE A 104 -0.26 10.14 -8.53
N LEU A 105 0.52 11.18 -8.84
CA LEU A 105 1.95 11.02 -9.12
C LEU A 105 2.72 10.52 -7.90
N ILE A 106 2.42 11.06 -6.72
CA ILE A 106 3.05 10.63 -5.47
C ILE A 106 2.68 9.18 -5.16
N LYS A 107 1.42 8.80 -5.40
CA LYS A 107 0.97 7.40 -5.25
C LYS A 107 1.73 6.46 -6.18
N LEU A 108 1.94 6.84 -7.43
CA LEU A 108 2.67 6.02 -8.40
C LEU A 108 4.14 5.81 -7.97
N THR A 109 4.82 6.85 -7.50
CA THR A 109 6.17 6.73 -6.92
C THR A 109 6.20 5.79 -5.72
N VAL A 110 5.22 5.90 -4.81
CA VAL A 110 5.14 4.98 -3.66
C VAL A 110 4.83 3.55 -4.09
N ILE A 111 3.95 3.35 -5.08
CA ILE A 111 3.64 2.02 -5.64
C ILE A 111 4.89 1.39 -6.29
N TYR A 112 5.66 2.16 -7.04
CA TYR A 112 6.94 1.71 -7.59
C TYR A 112 7.88 1.23 -6.47
N GLY A 113 8.01 2.03 -5.41
CA GLY A 113 8.73 1.67 -4.20
C GLY A 113 8.20 0.40 -3.51
N LEU A 114 6.89 0.28 -3.39
CA LEU A 114 6.22 -0.87 -2.78
C LEU A 114 6.44 -2.15 -3.57
N ILE A 115 6.48 -2.09 -4.90
CA ILE A 115 6.61 -3.25 -5.76
C ILE A 115 8.09 -3.69 -5.86
N ASN A 116 9.02 -2.76 -6.05
CA ASN A 116 10.41 -3.11 -6.36
C ASN A 116 11.48 -2.48 -5.44
N GLN A 117 11.11 -1.95 -4.28
CA GLN A 117 12.05 -1.31 -3.32
C GLN A 117 12.92 -0.21 -3.97
N TYR A 118 12.34 0.54 -4.91
CA TYR A 118 13.01 1.58 -5.71
C TYR A 118 14.17 1.07 -6.57
N LYS A 119 14.30 -0.25 -6.74
CA LYS A 119 15.23 -0.81 -7.72
C LYS A 119 14.63 -0.69 -9.11
N PRO A 120 15.45 -0.61 -10.17
CA PRO A 120 14.98 -0.71 -11.54
C PRO A 120 14.27 -2.04 -11.80
N ILE A 121 13.19 -2.01 -12.58
CA ILE A 121 12.44 -3.19 -12.99
C ILE A 121 13.00 -3.69 -14.33
N ASP A 122 13.74 -4.79 -14.29
CA ASP A 122 14.16 -5.52 -15.50
C ASP A 122 13.15 -6.61 -15.88
N GLU A 123 13.35 -7.24 -17.04
CA GLU A 123 12.49 -8.32 -17.55
C GLU A 123 12.35 -9.47 -16.54
N ASN A 124 13.43 -9.85 -15.86
CA ASN A 124 13.44 -10.97 -14.90
C ASN A 124 12.66 -10.65 -13.62
N ILE A 125 12.72 -9.41 -13.15
CA ILE A 125 11.95 -8.92 -12.00
C ILE A 125 10.47 -8.87 -12.37
N LEU A 126 10.16 -8.32 -13.55
CA LEU A 126 8.78 -8.22 -14.02
C LEU A 126 8.14 -9.59 -14.23
N GLN A 127 8.84 -10.53 -14.85
CA GLN A 127 8.35 -11.91 -15.02
C GLN A 127 8.03 -12.55 -13.67
N ARG A 128 8.89 -12.37 -12.66
CA ARG A 128 8.63 -12.84 -11.29
C ARG A 128 7.39 -12.23 -10.66
N MET A 129 7.09 -10.96 -10.96
CA MET A 129 5.84 -10.31 -10.52
C MET A 129 4.63 -10.86 -11.27
N LEU A 130 4.74 -11.05 -12.60
CA LEU A 130 3.65 -11.54 -13.43
C LEU A 130 3.24 -12.98 -13.08
N ILE A 131 4.18 -13.85 -12.70
CA ILE A 131 3.88 -15.21 -12.19
C ILE A 131 2.93 -15.16 -10.98
N HIS A 132 3.08 -14.14 -10.13
CA HIS A 132 2.22 -13.97 -8.95
C HIS A 132 0.84 -13.38 -9.29
N ILE A 133 0.72 -12.62 -10.37
CA ILE A 133 -0.53 -11.98 -10.80
C ILE A 133 -1.35 -12.92 -11.71
N TYR A 134 -0.66 -13.68 -12.56
CA TYR A 134 -1.24 -14.59 -13.55
C TYR A 134 -0.65 -16.01 -13.38
N PRO A 135 -0.99 -16.72 -12.28
CA PRO A 135 -0.39 -18.03 -11.97
C PRO A 135 -0.70 -19.11 -13.00
N GLU A 136 -1.78 -18.95 -13.78
CA GLU A 136 -2.23 -19.91 -14.79
C GLU A 136 -1.61 -19.67 -16.18
N GLU A 137 -0.86 -18.58 -16.38
CA GLU A 137 -0.23 -18.26 -17.66
C GLU A 137 1.06 -19.06 -17.90
N SER A 138 1.37 -19.33 -19.16
CA SER A 138 2.59 -20.07 -19.52
C SER A 138 3.84 -19.21 -19.34
N GLN A 139 4.98 -19.84 -19.03
CA GLN A 139 6.25 -19.11 -18.86
C GLN A 139 6.65 -18.32 -20.11
N ASP A 140 6.40 -18.86 -21.30
CA ASP A 140 6.67 -18.20 -22.58
C ASP A 140 5.79 -16.96 -22.76
N ASN A 141 4.50 -17.03 -22.43
CA ASN A 141 3.60 -15.89 -22.46
C ASN A 141 4.02 -14.81 -21.46
N LEU A 142 4.39 -15.20 -20.24
CA LEU A 142 4.85 -14.28 -19.21
C LEU A 142 6.14 -13.56 -19.61
N GLN A 143 7.04 -14.27 -20.30
CA GLN A 143 8.26 -13.67 -20.86
C GLN A 143 7.93 -12.66 -21.96
N LEU A 144 7.06 -13.02 -22.91
CA LEU A 144 6.61 -12.10 -23.96
C LEU A 144 5.94 -10.86 -23.37
N MET A 145 5.06 -11.02 -22.38
CA MET A 145 4.43 -9.90 -21.68
C MET A 145 5.45 -9.01 -20.97
N ALA A 146 6.46 -9.59 -20.31
CA ALA A 146 7.50 -8.84 -19.64
C ALA A 146 8.33 -8.02 -20.66
N LYS A 147 8.74 -8.66 -21.76
CA LYS A 147 9.49 -8.00 -22.83
C LYS A 147 8.68 -6.87 -23.48
N ASP A 148 7.42 -7.13 -23.85
CA ASP A 148 6.52 -6.14 -24.44
C ASP A 148 6.31 -4.93 -23.52
N PHE A 149 6.27 -5.15 -22.21
CA PHE A 149 6.16 -4.08 -21.23
C PHE A 149 7.43 -3.23 -21.18
N ILE A 150 8.62 -3.87 -21.07
CA ILE A 150 9.89 -3.15 -21.02
C ILE A 150 10.06 -2.32 -22.29
N GLU A 151 9.80 -2.87 -23.48
CA GLU A 151 9.90 -2.14 -24.76
C GLU A 151 8.99 -0.90 -24.83
N LYS A 152 7.83 -0.93 -24.16
CA LYS A 152 6.87 0.20 -24.16
C LYS A 152 7.16 1.23 -23.06
N ALA A 153 7.68 0.77 -21.93
CA ALA A 153 7.87 1.58 -20.72
C ALA A 153 9.28 2.19 -20.63
N ASP A 154 10.31 1.48 -21.09
CA ASP A 154 11.70 1.96 -21.10
C ASP A 154 11.91 3.00 -22.19
N SER A 155 11.68 4.27 -21.82
CA SER A 155 11.84 5.39 -22.76
C SER A 155 13.30 5.71 -23.08
N LYS A 156 14.24 5.21 -22.26
CA LYS A 156 15.67 5.48 -22.33
C LYS A 156 16.45 4.38 -23.05
N GLN A 157 15.80 3.26 -23.39
CA GLN A 157 16.39 2.07 -24.02
C GLN A 157 17.57 1.48 -23.23
N GLN A 158 17.46 1.49 -21.90
CA GLN A 158 18.47 0.99 -20.96
C GLN A 158 18.31 -0.50 -20.60
N GLY A 159 17.23 -1.15 -21.07
CA GLY A 159 16.90 -2.55 -20.79
C GLY A 159 16.18 -2.76 -19.45
N PHE A 160 15.78 -1.68 -18.79
CA PHE A 160 15.04 -1.70 -17.52
C PHE A 160 14.20 -0.43 -17.38
N VAL A 161 13.19 -0.50 -16.52
CA VAL A 161 12.28 0.62 -16.21
C VAL A 161 12.67 1.19 -14.85
N ASP A 162 13.11 2.45 -14.83
CA ASP A 162 13.33 3.20 -13.59
C ASP A 162 12.03 3.88 -13.09
N GLU A 163 12.09 4.60 -11.96
CA GLU A 163 10.91 5.25 -11.39
C GLU A 163 10.30 6.29 -12.35
N GLU A 164 11.14 7.03 -13.06
CA GLU A 164 10.70 8.07 -13.98
C GLU A 164 10.01 7.45 -15.20
N ASP A 165 10.60 6.39 -15.76
CA ASP A 165 10.00 5.60 -16.84
C ASP A 165 8.65 5.01 -16.41
N PHE A 166 8.57 4.44 -15.20
CA PHE A 166 7.34 3.88 -14.65
C PHE A 166 6.24 4.93 -14.49
N VAL A 167 6.55 6.08 -13.88
CA VAL A 167 5.59 7.17 -13.68
C VAL A 167 5.14 7.75 -15.02
N ASN A 168 6.06 7.91 -15.98
CA ASN A 168 5.73 8.42 -17.31
C ASN A 168 4.91 7.43 -18.14
N PHE A 169 5.21 6.14 -18.03
CA PHE A 169 4.38 5.09 -18.62
C PHE A 169 2.97 5.09 -18.02
N ALA A 170 2.85 5.17 -16.69
CA ALA A 170 1.56 5.23 -16.01
C ALA A 170 0.72 6.45 -16.43
N LYS A 171 1.34 7.61 -16.71
CA LYS A 171 0.63 8.79 -17.24
C LYS A 171 0.01 8.58 -18.62
N ARG A 172 0.46 7.58 -19.40
CA ARG A 172 -0.11 7.26 -20.72
C ARG A 172 -1.42 6.47 -20.61
N ILE A 173 -1.70 5.87 -19.45
CA ILE A 173 -2.96 5.20 -19.18
C ILE A 173 -4.05 6.28 -19.01
N PRO A 174 -5.25 6.12 -19.62
CA PRO A 174 -6.34 7.08 -19.49
C PRO A 174 -6.62 7.45 -18.03
N PHE A 175 -6.85 8.73 -17.77
CA PHE A 175 -7.02 9.24 -16.40
C PHE A 175 -8.15 8.53 -15.66
N GLU A 176 -9.26 8.23 -16.34
CA GLU A 176 -10.40 7.52 -15.77
C GLU A 176 -10.02 6.12 -15.29
N GLU A 177 -9.24 5.38 -16.09
CA GLU A 177 -8.77 4.03 -15.75
C GLU A 177 -7.75 4.07 -14.62
N MET A 178 -6.77 4.98 -14.70
CA MET A 178 -5.75 5.16 -13.66
C MET A 178 -6.37 5.62 -12.34
N SER A 179 -7.34 6.54 -12.41
CA SER A 179 -8.09 7.01 -11.25
C SER A 179 -8.87 5.86 -10.64
N LEU A 180 -9.54 5.00 -11.41
CA LEU A 180 -10.23 3.82 -10.87
C LEU A 180 -9.27 2.84 -10.17
N LEU A 181 -8.06 2.63 -10.70
CA LEU A 181 -7.05 1.76 -10.12
C LEU A 181 -6.45 2.33 -8.81
N LEU A 182 -6.26 3.64 -8.75
CA LEU A 182 -5.61 4.35 -7.63
C LEU A 182 -6.58 5.00 -6.64
N ASN A 183 -7.88 4.96 -6.92
CA ASN A 183 -8.91 5.53 -6.06
C ASN A 183 -9.12 4.62 -4.85
N PHE A 184 -8.43 4.98 -3.79
CA PHE A 184 -8.70 4.48 -2.45
C PHE A 184 -9.72 5.39 -1.79
N ASN A 185 -10.92 4.85 -1.57
CA ASN A 185 -11.98 5.56 -0.90
C ASN A 185 -12.46 4.77 0.30
N ILE A 186 -12.17 5.28 1.49
CA ILE A 186 -12.59 4.73 2.79
C ILE A 186 -14.12 4.58 2.87
N ARG A 187 -14.87 5.35 2.06
CA ARG A 187 -16.34 5.34 1.99
C ARG A 187 -16.93 4.23 1.12
N THR A 188 -16.20 3.70 0.14
CA THR A 188 -16.71 2.69 -0.82
C THR A 188 -16.02 1.34 -0.73
N ILE A 189 -15.25 1.07 0.34
CA ILE A 189 -14.71 -0.27 0.63
C ILE A 189 -15.88 -1.25 0.88
N ARG A 190 -16.46 -1.77 -0.20
CA ARG A 190 -17.43 -2.87 -0.26
C ARG A 190 -16.67 -4.16 -0.59
N SER A 191 -17.18 -5.28 -0.09
CA SER A 191 -16.65 -6.64 -0.27
C SER A 191 -16.82 -7.17 -1.70
N THR A 192 -16.24 -6.51 -2.70
CA THR A 192 -16.38 -6.92 -4.10
C THR A 192 -15.03 -7.23 -4.74
N ASN A 193 -14.99 -8.40 -5.38
CA ASN A 193 -13.85 -9.15 -5.92
C ASN A 193 -13.04 -8.49 -7.05
N TYR A 194 -13.14 -7.18 -7.27
CA TYR A 194 -12.42 -6.46 -8.34
C TYR A 194 -11.58 -5.33 -7.76
N GLN A 195 -10.60 -5.68 -6.94
CA GLN A 195 -9.72 -4.69 -6.31
C GLN A 195 -8.33 -5.27 -6.03
N CYS A 196 -7.71 -6.00 -6.96
CA CYS A 196 -6.34 -6.49 -6.73
C CYS A 196 -5.44 -5.34 -6.23
N MET A 197 -5.35 -4.19 -6.92
CA MET A 197 -4.57 -3.04 -6.41
C MET A 197 -5.11 -2.38 -5.14
N ASN A 198 -6.43 -2.25 -4.99
CA ASN A 198 -7.01 -1.55 -3.84
C ASN A 198 -6.90 -2.38 -2.55
N ILE A 199 -6.85 -3.69 -2.67
CA ILE A 199 -6.47 -4.53 -1.56
C ILE A 199 -4.93 -4.52 -1.42
N TYR A 200 -4.10 -4.56 -2.49
CA TYR A 200 -2.61 -4.55 -2.39
C TYR A 200 -2.02 -3.35 -1.68
N ILE A 201 -2.70 -2.21 -1.76
CA ILE A 201 -2.24 -0.98 -1.14
C ILE A 201 -2.60 -0.94 0.36
N PHE A 202 -3.53 -1.79 0.86
CA PHE A 202 -3.95 -1.75 2.28
C PHE A 202 -4.44 -3.06 2.93
N PHE A 203 -4.21 -4.25 2.33
CA PHE A 203 -4.72 -5.56 2.79
C PHE A 203 -4.80 -5.67 4.31
#